data_AF-A0A949Y8S0-F1
#
_entry.id   AF-A0A949Y8S0-F1
#
_cell.length_a   1.000
_cell.length_b   1.000
_cell.length_c   1.000
_cell.angle_alpha   90.00
_cell.angle_beta   90.00
_cell.angle_gamma   90.00
#
_symmetry.space_group_name_H-M   'P 1'
#
loop_
_entity.id
_entity.type
_entity.pdbx_description
1 polymer ?
#
loop_
_entity_poly.entity_id
_entity_poly.type
_entity_poly.pdbx_seq_one_letter_code
_entity_poly.pdbx_strand_id
1 'polypeptide(L)'
;LDGLEGSGADWLERFKPYIEDGKTIVVAPHRVFGPETNDLVLQLRKRKICKIILGGMLANMCVESHLRELLEQGFEVAVVKDATAAPKHPEWGYGYTAALINYSFLAHAVLTTDEAVKAMVNAA
;
A
#
# COMPACT_ATOMS: atom_id res chain seq x y z
N LEU A 1 -11.09 -10.96 -17.19
CA LEU A 1 -9.95 -11.74 -16.67
C LEU A 1 -10.58 -12.96 -16.05
N ASP A 2 -10.45 -14.11 -16.71
CA ASP A 2 -11.10 -15.35 -16.26
C ASP A 2 -10.08 -16.16 -15.45
N GLY A 3 -10.56 -16.96 -14.49
CA GLY A 3 -9.72 -17.89 -13.71
C GLY A 3 -8.98 -17.29 -12.50
N LEU A 4 -9.34 -16.09 -12.05
CA LEU A 4 -8.77 -15.48 -10.84
C LEU A 4 -9.43 -16.00 -9.56
N GLU A 5 -10.75 -16.19 -9.57
CA GLU A 5 -11.51 -16.65 -8.41
C GLU A 5 -10.99 -18.01 -7.91
N GLY A 6 -10.66 -18.10 -6.62
CA GLY A 6 -10.08 -19.29 -5.99
C GLY A 6 -8.61 -19.57 -6.34
N SER A 7 -7.96 -18.75 -7.17
CA SER A 7 -6.53 -18.87 -7.49
C SER A 7 -5.64 -18.21 -6.43
N GLY A 8 -4.32 -18.40 -6.51
CA GLY A 8 -3.36 -17.67 -5.66
C GLY A 8 -3.31 -16.15 -5.92
N ALA A 9 -3.96 -15.68 -6.98
CA ALA A 9 -4.14 -14.27 -7.28
C ALA A 9 -5.53 -13.73 -6.86
N ASP A 10 -6.40 -14.58 -6.29
CA ASP A 10 -7.68 -14.13 -5.73
C ASP A 10 -7.47 -13.32 -4.45
N TRP A 11 -8.48 -12.54 -4.08
CA TRP A 11 -8.56 -11.90 -2.79
C TRP A 11 -8.76 -12.94 -1.68
N LEU A 12 -8.17 -12.70 -0.52
CA LEU A 12 -8.54 -13.46 0.68
C LEU A 12 -10.02 -13.23 0.99
N GLU A 13 -10.73 -14.30 1.31
CA GLU A 13 -12.19 -14.29 1.52
C GLU A 13 -12.63 -13.23 2.54
N ARG A 14 -11.84 -13.02 3.60
CA ARG A 14 -12.10 -11.99 4.61
C ARG A 14 -12.10 -10.56 4.07
N PHE A 15 -11.38 -10.29 2.98
CA PHE A 15 -11.25 -8.96 2.39
C PHE A 15 -12.24 -8.70 1.26
N LYS A 16 -12.83 -9.74 0.64
CA LYS A 16 -13.79 -9.59 -0.46
C LYS A 16 -14.93 -8.61 -0.16
N PRO A 17 -15.59 -8.63 1.03
CA PRO A 17 -16.67 -7.69 1.32
C PRO A 17 -16.26 -6.21 1.32
N TYR A 18 -14.97 -5.91 1.50
CA TYR A 18 -14.44 -4.54 1.50
C TYR A 18 -13.88 -4.12 0.13
N ILE A 19 -13.57 -5.08 -0.75
CA ILE A 19 -13.00 -4.84 -2.08
C ILE A 19 -14.11 -4.85 -3.14
N GLU A 20 -15.08 -5.75 -3.02
CA GLU A 20 -16.18 -5.97 -3.97
C GLU A 20 -17.45 -5.19 -3.58
N ASP A 21 -17.30 -4.14 -2.77
CA ASP A 21 -18.40 -3.31 -2.26
C ASP A 21 -19.00 -2.33 -3.29
N GLY A 22 -18.48 -2.34 -4.52
CA GLY A 22 -18.86 -1.44 -5.61
C GLY A 22 -18.38 0.01 -5.47
N LYS A 23 -17.60 0.32 -4.42
CA LYS A 23 -17.05 1.66 -4.13
C LYS A 23 -15.53 1.66 -4.17
N THR A 24 -14.90 0.54 -3.83
CA THR A 24 -13.46 0.33 -3.92
C THR A 24 -13.01 0.27 -5.38
N ILE A 25 -11.91 0.97 -5.67
CA ILE A 25 -11.32 0.99 -7.01
C ILE A 25 -10.13 0.04 -7.02
N VAL A 26 -10.25 -1.01 -7.81
CA VAL A 26 -9.16 -1.94 -8.09
C VAL A 26 -8.36 -1.41 -9.28
N VAL A 27 -7.11 -1.04 -9.04
CA VAL A 27 -6.17 -0.58 -10.07
C VAL A 27 -5.55 -1.78 -10.79
N ALA A 28 -5.05 -1.55 -12.00
CA ALA A 28 -4.30 -2.55 -12.74
C ALA A 28 -3.06 -3.00 -11.95
N PRO A 29 -2.71 -4.29 -12.02
CA PRO A 29 -1.56 -4.82 -11.29
C PRO A 29 -0.26 -4.16 -11.77
N HIS A 30 0.68 -3.97 -10.86
CA HIS A 30 2.03 -3.53 -11.22
C HIS A 30 2.85 -4.67 -11.82
N ARG A 31 3.78 -4.35 -12.72
CA ARG A 31 4.59 -5.36 -13.44
C ARG A 31 5.73 -5.94 -12.60
N VAL A 32 6.39 -5.11 -11.79
CA VAL A 32 7.55 -5.51 -10.97
C VAL A 32 7.26 -5.23 -9.51
N PHE A 33 7.39 -3.98 -9.05
CA PHE A 33 7.15 -3.61 -7.64
C PHE A 33 6.33 -2.33 -7.48
N GLY A 34 6.58 -1.30 -8.30
CA GLY A 34 5.93 0.01 -8.20
C GLY A 34 4.78 0.23 -9.19
N PRO A 35 4.00 1.31 -9.01
CA PRO A 35 2.83 1.62 -9.81
C PRO A 35 3.14 2.39 -11.11
N GLU A 36 4.41 2.52 -11.51
CA GLU A 36 4.85 3.42 -12.60
C GLU A 36 4.17 3.12 -13.95
N THR A 37 3.68 1.90 -14.12
CA THR A 37 3.07 1.42 -15.36
C THR A 37 1.59 1.05 -15.22
N ASN A 38 0.95 1.33 -14.07
CA ASN A 38 -0.48 1.07 -13.87
C ASN A 38 -1.30 2.37 -13.81
N ASP A 39 -2.60 2.25 -13.56
CA ASP A 39 -3.52 3.37 -13.55
C ASP A 39 -3.71 4.03 -12.17
N LEU A 40 -2.95 3.65 -11.14
CA LEU A 40 -3.12 4.16 -9.77
C LEU A 40 -3.05 5.69 -9.71
N VAL A 41 -1.98 6.30 -10.23
CA VAL A 41 -1.79 7.75 -10.21
C VAL A 41 -2.93 8.45 -10.95
N LEU A 42 -3.35 7.91 -12.10
CA LEU A 42 -4.48 8.44 -12.86
C LEU A 42 -5.78 8.40 -12.03
N GLN A 43 -6.09 7.28 -11.37
CA GLN A 43 -7.28 7.14 -10.54
C GLN A 43 -7.28 8.12 -9.36
N LEU A 44 -6.13 8.31 -8.70
CA LEU A 44 -5.97 9.25 -7.59
C LEU A 44 -6.17 10.70 -8.05
N ARG A 45 -5.56 11.10 -9.17
CA ARG A 45 -5.67 12.46 -9.73
C ARG A 45 -7.07 12.80 -10.18
N LYS A 46 -7.77 11.88 -10.86
CA LYS A 46 -9.18 12.06 -11.26
C LYS A 46 -10.10 12.33 -10.06
N ARG A 47 -9.72 11.87 -8.86
CA ARG A 47 -10.47 12.06 -7.61
C ARG A 47 -9.93 13.18 -6.74
N LYS A 48 -8.94 13.94 -7.24
CA LYS A 48 -8.30 15.06 -6.52
C LYS A 48 -7.71 14.64 -5.17
N ILE A 49 -7.25 13.39 -5.07
CA ILE A 49 -6.58 12.90 -3.86
C ILE A 49 -5.13 13.39 -3.89
N CYS A 50 -4.65 13.92 -2.76
CA CYS A 50 -3.27 14.34 -2.55
C CYS A 50 -2.59 13.66 -1.36
N LYS A 51 -3.37 13.10 -0.43
CA LYS A 51 -2.89 12.41 0.77
C LYS A 51 -3.21 10.92 0.71
N ILE A 52 -2.23 10.09 1.01
CA ILE A 52 -2.32 8.63 0.87
C ILE A 52 -1.99 7.97 2.21
N ILE A 53 -2.84 7.02 2.61
CA ILE A 53 -2.53 6.04 3.65
C ILE A 53 -2.11 4.75 2.94
N LEU A 54 -0.87 4.33 3.15
CA LEU A 54 -0.26 3.21 2.45
C LEU A 54 -0.07 2.01 3.39
N GLY A 55 -0.49 0.83 2.92
CA GLY A 55 -0.34 -0.46 3.62
C GLY A 55 -0.28 -1.62 2.63
N GLY A 56 -0.10 -2.85 3.12
CA GLY A 56 -0.05 -4.06 2.32
C GLY A 56 1.27 -4.84 2.40
N MET A 57 1.51 -5.72 1.42
CA MET A 57 2.72 -6.54 1.35
C MET A 57 3.21 -6.67 -0.09
N LEU A 58 4.52 -6.77 -0.34
CA LEU A 58 5.63 -6.89 0.62
C LEU A 58 6.20 -5.52 1.02
N ALA A 59 6.48 -5.33 2.32
CA ALA A 59 6.91 -4.05 2.89
C ALA A 59 8.14 -3.46 2.16
N ASN A 60 9.28 -4.16 2.15
CA ASN A 60 10.51 -3.67 1.54
C ASN A 60 10.56 -3.77 0.00
N MET A 61 9.47 -4.18 -0.65
CA MET A 61 9.38 -4.33 -2.10
C MET A 61 8.23 -3.48 -2.62
N CYS A 62 7.06 -4.07 -2.88
CA CYS A 62 5.94 -3.38 -3.52
C CYS A 62 5.50 -2.13 -2.74
N VAL A 63 5.39 -2.23 -1.41
CA VAL A 63 4.95 -1.10 -0.59
C VAL A 63 5.98 0.03 -0.62
N GLU A 64 7.27 -0.25 -0.44
CA GLU A 64 8.32 0.76 -0.56
C GLU A 64 8.42 1.37 -1.96
N SER A 65 8.27 0.57 -3.03
CA SER A 65 8.26 1.07 -4.40
C SER A 65 7.06 2.00 -4.65
N HIS A 66 5.88 1.67 -4.12
CA HIS A 66 4.72 2.56 -4.17
C HIS A 66 4.95 3.84 -3.37
N LEU A 67 5.56 3.75 -2.19
CA LEU A 67 5.92 4.93 -1.41
C LEU A 67 6.82 5.87 -2.22
N ARG A 68 7.92 5.35 -2.79
CA ARG A 68 8.87 6.15 -3.57
C ARG A 68 8.20 6.82 -4.76
N GLU A 69 7.48 6.06 -5.58
CA GLU A 69 6.81 6.62 -6.76
C GLU A 69 5.73 7.65 -6.38
N LEU A 70 4.92 7.39 -5.34
CA LEU A 70 3.92 8.36 -4.89
C LEU A 70 4.58 9.65 -4.36
N LEU A 71 5.74 9.57 -3.71
CA LEU A 71 6.50 10.75 -3.30
C LEU A 71 7.04 11.53 -4.52
N GLU A 72 7.63 10.84 -5.50
CA GLU A 72 8.12 11.45 -6.76
C GLU A 72 6.98 12.14 -7.53
N GLN A 73 5.79 11.54 -7.50
CA GLN A 73 4.58 12.14 -8.08
C GLN A 73 4.01 13.30 -7.23
N GLY A 74 4.58 13.61 -6.05
CA GLY A 74 4.18 14.73 -5.21
C GLY A 74 2.94 14.48 -4.33
N PHE A 75 2.69 13.25 -3.91
CA PHE A 75 1.68 12.93 -2.90
C PHE A 75 2.26 12.99 -1.48
N GLU A 76 1.43 13.39 -0.51
CA GLU A 76 1.74 13.22 0.91
C GLU A 76 1.40 11.77 1.30
N VAL A 77 2.37 11.02 1.81
CA VAL A 77 2.19 9.58 2.10
C VAL A 77 2.49 9.28 3.57
N ALA A 78 1.51 8.69 4.25
CA ALA A 78 1.65 8.06 5.56
C ALA A 78 1.63 6.53 5.39
N VAL A 79 2.59 5.81 5.98
CA VAL A 79 2.64 4.35 5.94
C VAL A 79 2.12 3.78 7.26
N VAL A 80 1.25 2.78 7.19
CA VAL A 80 0.68 2.09 8.35
C VAL A 80 1.48 0.83 8.65
N LYS A 81 2.41 0.91 9.60
CA LYS A 81 3.46 -0.11 9.80
C LYS A 81 2.90 -1.48 10.19
N ASP A 82 1.91 -1.53 11.07
CA ASP A 82 1.25 -2.76 11.52
C ASP A 82 0.19 -3.30 10.52
N ALA A 83 -0.09 -2.56 9.45
CA ALA A 83 -0.82 -3.02 8.28
C ALA A 83 0.12 -3.34 7.10
N THR A 84 1.41 -3.54 7.37
CA THR A 84 2.38 -4.03 6.39
C THR A 84 3.10 -5.28 6.85
N ALA A 85 3.51 -6.12 5.90
CA ALA A 85 4.24 -7.36 6.19
C ALA A 85 5.33 -7.64 5.17
N ALA A 86 6.39 -8.31 5.60
CA ALA A 86 7.47 -8.79 4.73
C ALA A 86 8.00 -10.15 5.22
N PRO A 87 8.63 -10.93 4.34
CA PRO A 87 9.21 -12.21 4.72
C PRO A 87 10.41 -12.03 5.65
N LYS A 88 10.60 -13.00 6.54
CA LYS A 88 11.79 -13.15 7.38
C LYS A 88 12.62 -14.32 6.86
N HIS A 89 13.68 -14.03 6.11
CA HIS A 89 14.57 -15.05 5.58
C HIS A 89 15.52 -15.52 6.70
N PRO A 90 15.77 -16.84 6.84
CA PRO A 90 16.65 -17.35 7.89
C PRO A 90 18.09 -16.82 7.79
N GLU A 91 18.56 -16.51 6.58
CA GLU A 91 19.94 -16.06 6.34
C GLU A 91 20.05 -14.56 6.00
N TRP A 92 19.09 -14.00 5.28
CA TRP A 92 19.21 -12.63 4.72
C TRP A 92 18.61 -11.58 5.64
N GLY A 93 17.88 -12.01 6.68
CA GLY A 93 17.27 -11.15 7.67
C GLY A 93 15.80 -10.86 7.42
N TYR A 94 15.30 -9.84 8.11
CA TYR A 94 13.88 -9.49 8.13
C TYR A 94 13.61 -8.26 7.26
N GLY A 95 12.95 -8.47 6.11
CA GLY A 95 12.66 -7.38 5.17
C GLY A 95 11.85 -6.25 5.79
N TYR A 96 10.97 -6.58 6.74
CA TYR A 96 10.16 -5.57 7.44
C TYR A 96 11.01 -4.55 8.21
N THR A 97 12.07 -4.99 8.89
CA THR A 97 12.95 -4.09 9.62
C THR A 97 13.68 -3.13 8.68
N ALA A 98 14.13 -3.62 7.52
CA ALA A 98 14.71 -2.77 6.48
C ALA A 98 13.69 -1.76 5.95
N ALA A 99 12.46 -2.19 5.67
CA ALA A 99 11.37 -1.32 5.22
C ALA A 99 11.08 -0.20 6.21
N LEU A 100 10.97 -0.50 7.52
CA LEU A 100 10.68 0.52 8.53
C LEU A 100 11.78 1.58 8.65
N ILE A 101 13.04 1.18 8.49
CA ILE A 101 14.16 2.13 8.43
C ILE A 101 13.97 3.06 7.23
N ASN A 102 13.73 2.51 6.04
CA ASN A 102 13.55 3.30 4.82
C ASN A 102 12.31 4.20 4.90
N TYR A 103 11.18 3.69 5.39
CA TYR A 103 9.96 4.48 5.58
C TYR A 103 10.19 5.67 6.49
N SER A 104 11.01 5.53 7.54
CA SER A 104 11.31 6.63 8.47
C SER A 104 12.11 7.75 7.82
N PHE A 105 12.85 7.47 6.74
CA PHE A 105 13.55 8.49 5.96
C PHE A 105 12.69 9.10 4.84
N LEU A 106 11.70 8.36 4.33
CA LEU A 106 10.97 8.70 3.10
C LEU A 106 9.54 9.20 3.36
N ALA A 107 8.78 8.53 4.22
CA ALA A 107 7.36 8.80 4.42
C ALA A 107 7.16 10.06 5.27
N HIS A 108 6.03 10.74 5.06
CA HIS A 108 5.65 11.89 5.87
C HIS A 108 5.24 11.48 7.29
N ALA A 109 4.76 10.25 7.45
CA ALA A 109 4.48 9.63 8.74
C ALA A 109 4.56 8.09 8.66
N VAL A 110 4.97 7.45 9.75
CA VAL A 110 4.98 5.99 9.91
C VAL A 110 4.18 5.64 11.16
N LEU A 111 2.91 5.27 10.96
CA LEU A 111 1.89 5.19 12.00
C LEU A 111 1.51 3.73 12.31
N THR A 112 1.00 3.47 13.50
CA THR A 112 0.14 2.28 13.74
C THR A 112 -1.24 2.49 13.13
N THR A 113 -2.01 1.41 13.01
CA THR A 113 -3.38 1.45 12.52
C THR A 113 -4.25 2.31 13.43
N ASP A 114 -4.09 2.19 14.75
CA ASP A 114 -4.82 3.00 15.73
C ASP A 114 -4.49 4.49 15.61
N GLU A 115 -3.20 4.83 15.40
CA GLU A 115 -2.77 6.21 15.18
C GLU A 115 -3.36 6.78 13.87
N ALA A 116 -3.36 5.99 12.79
CA ALA A 116 -3.91 6.39 11.50
C ALA A 116 -5.43 6.61 11.59
N VAL A 117 -6.18 5.69 12.20
CA VAL A 117 -7.63 5.82 12.41
C VAL A 117 -7.95 7.05 13.26
N LYS A 118 -7.20 7.28 14.35
CA LYS A 118 -7.36 8.46 15.19
C LYS A 118 -7.10 9.75 14.41
N ALA A 119 -6.07 9.78 13.56
CA ALA A 119 -5.78 10.94 12.72
C ALA A 119 -6.88 11.22 11.69
N MET A 120 -7.46 10.18 11.09
CA MET A 120 -8.58 10.31 10.15
C MET A 120 -9.83 10.92 10.81
N VAL A 121 -10.16 10.47 12.03
CA VAL A 121 -11.30 11.00 12.79
C VAL A 121 -11.10 12.47 13.15
N ASN A 122 -9.89 12.86 13.55
CA ASN A 122 -9.58 14.24 13.93
C ASN A 122 -9.50 15.22 12.73
N ALA A 123 -9.37 14.70 11.52
CA ALA A 123 -9.30 15.49 10.28
C ALA A 123 -10.67 15.72 9.62
N ALA A 124 -11.71 15.01 10.07
CA ALA A 124 -13.10 15.13 9.62
C ALA A 124 -13.87 16.18 10.42
#